data_AF-A0A2N0NC65-F1
#
_entry.id   AF-A0A2N0NC65-F1
#
_cell.length_a   1.000
_cell.length_b   1.000
_cell.length_c   1.000
_cell.angle_alpha   90.00
_cell.angle_beta   90.00
_cell.angle_gamma   90.00
#
_symmetry.space_group_name_H-M   'P 1'
#
loop_
_entity.id
_entity.type
_entity.pdbx_description
1 polymer ?
#
loop_
_entity_poly.entity_id
_entity_poly.type
_entity_poly.pdbx_seq_one_letter_code
_entity_poly.pdbx_strand_id
1 'polypeptide(L)'
;DQAKRPLDGKYTFPDSAGEGVNVFVVDSGIRITHKEFGGRAKFGGSFCNGCSEEDEYGHGTHVASIACGETLGVARKATPISVKVLDDEGVGTFSSIIAGLNFVGETHNKSKNKKSVVNMSIVGDKSKAVNYAIKQLTDAGVHVVVCAGNDSQDACDISPASELSAITVGATEKNSDAITDFSNFGKC
;
A
#
# COMPACT_ATOMS: atom_id res chain seq x y z
N ASP A 1 14.89 5.96 -9.77
CA ASP A 1 14.63 6.97 -10.84
C ASP A 1 15.46 6.73 -12.11
N GLN A 2 16.22 5.64 -12.19
CA GLN A 2 17.06 5.29 -13.34
C GLN A 2 16.57 3.99 -13.98
N ALA A 3 16.64 3.88 -15.31
CA ALA A 3 16.25 2.68 -16.05
C ALA A 3 17.41 1.74 -16.38
N LYS A 4 18.67 2.14 -16.11
CA LYS A 4 19.88 1.38 -16.46
C LYS A 4 20.89 1.44 -15.34
N ARG A 5 21.71 0.39 -15.27
CA ARG A 5 22.85 0.25 -14.37
C ARG A 5 24.14 0.86 -14.94
N PRO A 6 25.15 1.13 -14.08
CA PRO A 6 25.11 1.04 -12.61
C PRO A 6 24.29 2.18 -11.99
N LEU A 7 23.79 1.98 -10.76
CA LEU A 7 23.12 3.04 -10.02
C LEU A 7 24.13 4.10 -9.59
N ASP A 8 23.73 5.37 -9.59
CA ASP A 8 24.60 6.50 -9.23
C ASP A 8 24.58 6.87 -7.74
N GLY A 9 23.77 6.15 -6.94
CA GLY A 9 23.60 6.38 -5.51
C GLY A 9 22.78 7.64 -5.17
N LYS A 10 22.10 8.25 -6.15
CA LYS A 10 21.24 9.41 -5.99
C LYS A 10 19.79 9.04 -6.24
N TYR A 11 18.89 9.84 -5.69
CA TYR A 11 17.46 9.76 -5.98
C TYR A 11 16.97 11.14 -6.36
N THR A 12 16.68 11.33 -7.65
CA THR A 12 16.13 12.58 -8.19
C THR A 12 14.61 12.49 -8.21
N PHE A 13 13.96 13.50 -7.65
CA PHE A 13 12.51 13.58 -7.56
C PHE A 13 12.05 15.03 -7.75
N PRO A 14 10.83 15.26 -8.25
CA PRO A 14 10.32 16.62 -8.42
C PRO A 14 10.05 17.29 -7.07
N ASP A 15 10.22 18.61 -7.00
CA ASP A 15 9.96 19.41 -5.79
C ASP A 15 8.54 19.26 -5.24
N SER A 16 7.58 18.91 -6.10
CA SER A 16 6.19 18.64 -5.70
C SER A 16 6.09 17.42 -4.78
N ALA A 17 6.93 16.40 -4.95
CA ALA A 17 7.08 15.24 -4.07
C ALA A 17 5.77 14.63 -3.51
N GLY A 18 4.67 14.65 -4.29
CA GLY A 18 3.36 14.12 -3.86
C GLY A 18 2.54 15.05 -2.97
N GLU A 19 2.88 16.34 -2.87
CA GLU A 19 2.14 17.31 -2.08
C GLU A 19 0.64 17.34 -2.43
N GLY A 20 -0.20 17.28 -1.40
CA GLY A 20 -1.65 17.23 -1.53
C GLY A 20 -2.21 15.88 -1.99
N VAL A 21 -1.39 14.83 -2.12
CA VAL A 21 -1.86 13.46 -2.36
C VAL A 21 -2.07 12.73 -1.03
N ASN A 22 -3.19 12.04 -0.92
CA ASN A 22 -3.48 11.12 0.19
C ASN A 22 -3.05 9.71 -0.21
N VAL A 23 -2.23 9.06 0.61
CA VAL A 23 -1.80 7.67 0.42
C VAL A 23 -2.38 6.83 1.55
N PHE A 24 -3.46 6.10 1.28
CA PHE A 24 -4.07 5.18 2.23
C PHE A 24 -3.24 3.90 2.29
N VAL A 25 -2.68 3.59 3.45
CA VAL A 25 -1.89 2.38 3.69
C VAL A 25 -2.80 1.39 4.41
N VAL A 26 -3.27 0.39 3.67
CA VAL A 26 -4.18 -0.65 4.14
C VAL A 26 -3.33 -1.83 4.60
N ASP A 27 -3.02 -1.88 5.90
CA ASP A 27 -1.96 -2.73 6.45
C ASP A 27 -2.13 -2.96 7.98
N SER A 28 -1.05 -3.21 8.73
CA SER A 28 -1.03 -3.35 10.20
C SER A 28 -1.14 -2.04 10.97
N GLY A 29 -1.30 -0.91 10.28
CA GLY A 29 -1.36 0.43 10.84
C GLY A 29 -0.15 1.28 10.44
N ILE A 30 -0.02 2.45 11.06
CA ILE A 30 1.15 3.32 10.92
C ILE A 30 1.40 3.93 12.29
N ARG A 31 2.63 3.87 12.80
CA ARG A 31 3.07 4.71 13.91
C ARG A 31 3.17 6.16 13.44
N ILE A 32 2.07 6.90 13.49
CA ILE A 32 1.95 8.26 12.91
C ILE A 32 2.91 9.27 13.54
N THR A 33 3.38 8.98 14.77
CA THR A 33 4.37 9.76 15.51
C THR A 33 5.82 9.55 15.04
N HIS A 34 6.06 8.61 14.11
CA HIS A 34 7.40 8.33 13.59
C HIS A 34 7.99 9.56 12.88
N LYS A 35 9.25 9.90 13.21
CA LYS A 35 9.96 11.07 12.66
C LYS A 35 9.96 11.16 11.13
N GLU A 36 10.01 10.01 10.44
CA GLU A 36 9.91 9.93 8.97
C GLU A 36 8.69 10.65 8.39
N PHE A 37 7.60 10.77 9.15
CA PHE A 37 6.40 11.40 8.64
C PHE A 37 6.34 12.89 8.95
N GLY A 38 7.16 13.42 9.87
CA GLY A 38 7.20 14.85 10.19
C GLY A 38 5.83 15.46 10.54
N GLY A 39 4.92 14.66 11.13
CA GLY A 39 3.54 15.05 11.43
C GLY A 39 2.56 14.98 10.24
N ARG A 40 2.98 14.53 9.06
CA ARG A 40 2.11 14.35 7.88
C ARG A 40 1.22 13.12 7.98
N ALA A 41 1.66 12.06 8.67
CA ALA A 41 0.87 10.85 8.82
C ALA A 41 -0.39 11.10 9.65
N LYS A 42 -1.51 10.51 9.23
CA LYS A 42 -2.80 10.62 9.89
C LYS A 42 -3.39 9.26 10.19
N PHE A 43 -4.05 9.13 11.33
CA PHE A 43 -4.89 7.98 11.61
C PHE A 43 -6.19 8.07 10.80
N GLY A 44 -6.54 7.01 10.08
CA GLY A 44 -7.81 6.87 9.36
C GLY A 44 -8.82 6.05 10.15
N GLY A 45 -8.46 4.81 10.46
CA GLY A 45 -9.28 3.90 11.27
C GLY A 45 -8.68 2.51 11.42
N SER A 46 -9.20 1.75 12.39
CA SER A 46 -8.87 0.34 12.63
C SER A 46 -10.10 -0.53 12.39
N PHE A 47 -9.91 -1.60 11.61
CA PHE A 47 -10.98 -2.46 11.10
C PHE A 47 -10.76 -3.94 11.44
N CYS A 48 -9.60 -4.30 12.00
CA CYS A 48 -9.39 -5.59 12.64
C CYS A 48 -9.95 -5.59 14.07
N ASN A 49 -10.37 -6.76 14.54
CA ASN A 49 -11.07 -6.89 15.81
C ASN A 49 -10.12 -6.70 16.99
N GLY A 50 -10.45 -5.77 17.90
CA GLY A 50 -9.64 -5.51 19.10
C GLY A 50 -8.35 -4.70 18.86
N CYS A 51 -8.12 -4.26 17.62
CA CYS A 51 -6.94 -3.49 17.26
C CYS A 51 -6.95 -2.08 17.84
N SER A 52 -5.79 -1.63 18.33
CA SER A 52 -5.54 -0.23 18.67
C SER A 52 -5.39 0.64 17.40
N GLU A 53 -5.11 1.92 17.59
CA GLU A 53 -4.73 2.82 16.47
C GLU A 53 -3.25 2.69 16.07
N GLU A 54 -2.44 2.08 16.93
CA GLU A 54 -1.00 1.98 16.78
C GLU A 54 -0.60 0.79 15.89
N ASP A 55 0.58 0.89 15.30
CA ASP A 55 1.20 -0.20 14.56
C ASP A 55 2.21 -0.93 15.45
N GLU A 56 1.74 -1.97 16.13
CA GLU A 56 2.57 -2.84 16.98
C GLU A 56 3.30 -3.93 16.19
N TYR A 57 2.83 -4.25 14.97
CA TYR A 57 3.49 -5.21 14.08
C TYR A 57 4.67 -4.58 13.32
N GLY A 58 4.53 -3.32 12.89
CA GLY A 58 5.57 -2.51 12.26
C GLY A 58 5.61 -2.55 10.73
N HIS A 59 4.94 -3.52 10.09
CA HIS A 59 4.95 -3.68 8.64
C HIS A 59 4.33 -2.48 7.93
N GLY A 60 3.17 -2.01 8.38
CA GLY A 60 2.49 -0.86 7.78
C GLY A 60 3.28 0.44 7.94
N THR A 61 3.97 0.65 9.06
CA THR A 61 4.92 1.78 9.24
C THR A 61 6.08 1.69 8.27
N HIS A 62 6.64 0.50 8.08
CA HIS A 62 7.73 0.27 7.13
C HIS A 62 7.28 0.58 5.69
N VAL A 63 6.15 0.03 5.26
CA VAL A 63 5.54 0.30 3.94
C VAL A 63 5.25 1.79 3.75
N ALA A 64 4.61 2.43 4.73
CA ALA A 64 4.31 3.87 4.69
C ALA A 64 5.59 4.72 4.59
N SER A 65 6.68 4.31 5.24
CA SER A 65 7.95 5.03 5.20
C SER A 65 8.62 4.96 3.82
N ILE A 66 8.51 3.84 3.11
CA ILE A 66 9.00 3.71 1.72
C ILE A 66 8.18 4.57 0.77
N ALA A 67 6.86 4.62 0.97
CA ALA A 67 5.99 5.42 0.11
C ALA A 67 6.15 6.93 0.37
N CYS A 68 6.15 7.33 1.64
CA CYS A 68 5.91 8.73 2.04
C CYS A 68 6.91 9.28 3.08
N GLY A 69 7.92 8.51 3.51
CA GLY A 69 8.91 8.96 4.49
C GLY A 69 9.74 10.16 4.00
N GLU A 70 10.20 10.98 4.92
CA GLU A 70 10.98 12.18 4.63
C GLU A 70 12.39 11.83 4.12
N THR A 71 13.01 10.77 4.64
CA THR A 71 14.39 10.41 4.29
C THR A 71 14.46 9.38 3.18
N LEU A 72 13.59 8.37 3.22
CA LEU A 72 13.60 7.22 2.31
C LEU A 72 12.40 7.18 1.35
N GLY A 73 11.41 8.05 1.54
CA GLY A 73 10.17 8.01 0.78
C GLY A 73 10.31 8.45 -0.67
N VAL A 74 9.47 7.84 -1.52
CA VAL A 74 9.27 8.25 -2.92
C VAL A 74 8.50 9.57 -2.99
N ALA A 75 7.37 9.68 -2.29
CA ALA A 75 6.49 10.85 -2.26
C ALA A 75 6.59 11.60 -0.91
N ARG A 76 7.72 12.28 -0.71
CA ARG A 76 8.13 12.86 0.58
C ARG A 76 7.20 13.96 1.15
N LYS A 77 6.30 14.52 0.34
CA LYS A 77 5.30 15.52 0.75
C LYS A 77 3.86 14.98 0.73
N ALA A 78 3.65 13.71 0.40
CA ALA A 78 2.34 13.09 0.49
C ALA A 78 1.89 12.91 1.95
N THR A 79 0.59 12.73 2.13
CA THR A 79 -0.06 12.48 3.43
C THR A 79 -0.38 10.98 3.53
N PRO A 80 0.40 10.18 4.27
CA PRO A 80 0.04 8.79 4.52
C PRO A 80 -1.11 8.72 5.54
N ILE A 81 -2.12 7.91 5.26
CA ILE A 81 -3.32 7.70 6.08
C ILE A 81 -3.37 6.23 6.49
N SER A 82 -3.34 5.98 7.80
CA SER A 82 -3.36 4.64 8.39
C SER A 82 -4.75 4.00 8.28
N VAL A 83 -4.85 2.85 7.61
CA VAL A 83 -6.05 2.02 7.52
C VAL A 83 -5.67 0.63 8.04
N LYS A 84 -5.80 0.43 9.35
CA LYS A 84 -5.35 -0.80 10.01
C LYS A 84 -6.36 -1.93 9.80
N VAL A 85 -5.99 -2.93 9.02
CA VAL A 85 -6.83 -4.11 8.71
C VAL A 85 -6.19 -5.43 9.17
N LEU A 86 -4.91 -5.39 9.53
CA LEU A 86 -4.17 -6.49 10.15
C LEU A 86 -3.95 -6.21 11.65
N ASP A 87 -4.00 -7.25 12.47
CA ASP A 87 -3.67 -7.22 13.88
C ASP A 87 -2.17 -7.08 14.14
N ASP A 88 -1.78 -7.19 15.41
CA ASP A 88 -0.42 -6.96 15.88
C ASP A 88 0.53 -8.13 15.54
N GLU A 89 -0.03 -9.22 15.02
CA GLU A 89 0.67 -10.37 14.44
C GLU A 89 0.72 -10.32 12.91
N GLY A 90 0.16 -9.27 12.29
CA GLY A 90 0.10 -9.11 10.84
C GLY A 90 -0.98 -9.96 10.17
N VAL A 91 -1.97 -10.42 10.92
CA VAL A 91 -3.07 -11.27 10.44
C VAL A 91 -4.35 -10.44 10.31
N GLY A 92 -5.09 -10.66 9.23
CA GLY A 92 -6.36 -10.00 8.99
C GLY A 92 -7.38 -10.95 8.40
N THR A 93 -8.64 -10.54 8.41
CA THR A 93 -9.71 -11.28 7.74
C THR A 93 -10.10 -10.57 6.46
N PHE A 94 -10.68 -11.28 5.50
CA PHE A 94 -11.24 -10.60 4.32
C PHE A 94 -12.30 -9.56 4.70
N SER A 95 -13.04 -9.75 5.79
CA SER A 95 -14.00 -8.76 6.26
C SER A 95 -13.33 -7.50 6.80
N SER A 96 -12.21 -7.59 7.53
CA SER A 96 -11.47 -6.40 7.98
C SER A 96 -10.86 -5.64 6.80
N ILE A 97 -10.31 -6.36 5.82
CA ILE A 97 -9.76 -5.78 4.59
C ILE A 97 -10.86 -5.03 3.82
N ILE A 98 -12.00 -5.67 3.56
CA ILE A 98 -13.12 -5.05 2.84
C ILE A 98 -13.67 -3.84 3.61
N ALA A 99 -13.77 -3.92 4.94
CA ALA A 99 -14.20 -2.78 5.77
C ALA A 99 -13.24 -1.59 5.64
N GLY A 100 -11.93 -1.84 5.66
CA GLY A 100 -10.91 -0.80 5.41
C GLY A 100 -11.03 -0.18 4.01
N LEU A 101 -11.23 -1.00 2.97
CA LEU A 101 -11.43 -0.51 1.60
C LEU A 101 -12.70 0.34 1.48
N ASN A 102 -13.80 -0.08 2.11
CA ASN A 102 -15.04 0.70 2.14
C ASN A 102 -14.82 2.06 2.82
N PHE A 103 -14.09 2.11 3.93
CA PHE A 103 -13.71 3.37 4.57
C PHE A 103 -12.93 4.29 3.63
N VAL A 104 -11.96 3.75 2.88
CA VAL A 104 -11.21 4.53 1.89
C VAL A 104 -12.15 5.09 0.83
N GLY A 105 -13.03 4.26 0.27
CA GLY A 105 -13.99 4.68 -0.76
C GLY A 105 -14.91 5.78 -0.26
N GLU A 106 -15.47 5.63 0.94
CA GLU A 106 -16.30 6.66 1.57
C GLU A 106 -15.54 7.96 1.81
N THR A 107 -14.32 7.86 2.35
CA THR A 107 -13.46 9.02 2.64
C THR A 107 -13.12 9.76 1.35
N HIS A 108 -12.72 9.04 0.30
CA HIS A 108 -12.46 9.60 -1.02
C HIS A 108 -13.71 10.28 -1.58
N ASN A 109 -14.88 9.62 -1.54
CA ASN A 109 -16.12 10.15 -2.09
C ASN A 109 -16.60 11.43 -1.40
N LYS A 110 -16.49 11.49 -0.06
CA LYS A 110 -16.87 12.67 0.75
C LYS A 110 -15.84 13.81 0.63
N SER A 111 -14.58 13.50 0.32
CA SER A 111 -13.50 14.50 0.22
C SER A 111 -13.61 15.36 -1.04
N LYS A 112 -13.29 16.66 -0.90
CA LYS A 112 -13.04 17.57 -2.03
C LYS A 112 -11.70 17.29 -2.72
N ASN A 113 -10.72 16.74 -1.99
CA ASN A 113 -9.47 16.28 -2.55
C ASN A 113 -9.63 14.85 -3.08
N LYS A 114 -9.61 14.71 -4.40
CA LYS A 114 -9.75 13.42 -5.11
C LYS A 114 -8.41 12.77 -5.46
N LYS A 115 -7.28 13.32 -4.98
CA LYS A 115 -5.95 12.73 -5.19
C LYS A 115 -5.72 11.62 -4.16
N SER A 116 -6.21 10.42 -4.44
CA SER A 116 -6.11 9.26 -3.56
C SER A 116 -5.35 8.11 -4.21
N VAL A 117 -4.38 7.57 -3.48
CA VAL A 117 -3.69 6.31 -3.78
C VAL A 117 -3.91 5.36 -2.61
N VAL A 118 -4.11 4.08 -2.89
CA VAL A 118 -4.15 2.99 -1.90
C VAL A 118 -2.94 2.10 -2.14
N ASN A 119 -2.24 1.76 -1.07
CA ASN A 119 -1.24 0.69 -1.06
C ASN A 119 -1.76 -0.47 -0.20
N MET A 120 -1.76 -1.67 -0.77
CA MET A 120 -2.07 -2.92 -0.07
C MET A 120 -0.89 -3.89 -0.21
N SER A 121 -0.03 -3.93 0.80
CA SER A 121 1.10 -4.87 0.86
C SER A 121 0.72 -6.13 1.64
N ILE A 122 -0.44 -6.69 1.29
CA ILE A 122 -1.06 -7.83 1.96
C ILE A 122 -1.46 -8.88 0.93
N VAL A 123 -1.40 -10.14 1.31
CA VAL A 123 -1.79 -11.28 0.46
C VAL A 123 -2.70 -12.23 1.22
N GLY A 124 -3.53 -12.95 0.48
CA GLY A 124 -4.31 -14.08 0.98
C GLY A 124 -4.91 -14.88 -0.17
N ASP A 125 -5.69 -15.89 0.16
CA ASP A 125 -6.39 -16.72 -0.83
C ASP A 125 -7.22 -15.87 -1.80
N LYS A 126 -7.38 -16.36 -3.03
CA LYS A 126 -8.19 -15.70 -4.05
C LYS A 126 -9.60 -15.45 -3.56
N SER A 127 -10.00 -14.18 -3.58
CA SER A 127 -11.28 -13.72 -3.06
C SER A 127 -11.95 -12.77 -4.05
N LYS A 128 -13.06 -13.23 -4.64
CA LYS A 128 -13.92 -12.39 -5.50
C LYS A 128 -14.41 -11.14 -4.77
N ALA A 129 -14.64 -11.24 -3.46
CA ALA A 129 -15.15 -10.13 -2.65
C ALA A 129 -14.10 -9.03 -2.48
N VAL A 130 -12.84 -9.40 -2.19
CA VAL A 130 -11.73 -8.43 -2.09
C VAL A 130 -11.46 -7.78 -3.43
N ASN A 131 -11.38 -8.58 -4.51
CA ASN A 131 -11.20 -8.07 -5.87
C ASN A 131 -12.31 -7.08 -6.26
N TYR A 132 -13.58 -7.42 -5.98
CA TYR A 132 -14.70 -6.52 -6.24
C TYR A 132 -14.61 -5.22 -5.45
N ALA A 133 -14.23 -5.26 -4.17
CA ALA A 133 -14.05 -4.05 -3.37
C ALA A 133 -12.95 -3.13 -3.94
N ILE A 134 -11.85 -3.70 -4.42
CA ILE A 134 -10.78 -2.95 -5.10
C ILE A 134 -11.29 -2.35 -6.41
N LYS A 135 -12.01 -3.14 -7.21
CA LYS A 135 -12.63 -2.65 -8.44
C LYS A 135 -13.56 -1.45 -8.19
N GLN A 136 -14.32 -1.45 -7.10
CA GLN A 136 -15.15 -0.30 -6.73
C GLN A 136 -14.33 0.95 -6.43
N LEU A 137 -13.16 0.82 -5.80
CA LEU A 137 -12.26 1.95 -5.55
C LEU A 137 -11.65 2.49 -6.85
N THR A 138 -11.19 1.61 -7.73
CA THR A 138 -10.59 2.00 -9.01
C THR A 138 -11.64 2.64 -9.94
N ASP A 139 -12.86 2.10 -10.00
CA ASP A 139 -13.99 2.70 -10.73
C ASP A 139 -14.38 4.08 -10.16
N ALA A 140 -14.16 4.32 -8.86
CA ALA A 140 -14.36 5.63 -8.22
C ALA A 140 -13.21 6.63 -8.46
N GLY A 141 -12.14 6.23 -9.15
CA GLY A 141 -10.98 7.07 -9.46
C GLY A 141 -9.85 7.03 -8.43
N VAL A 142 -9.85 6.06 -7.52
CA VAL A 142 -8.72 5.82 -6.60
C VAL A 142 -7.69 4.93 -7.28
N HIS A 143 -6.42 5.32 -7.28
CA HIS A 143 -5.36 4.42 -7.74
C HIS A 143 -5.07 3.37 -6.68
N VAL A 144 -5.17 2.09 -7.00
CA VAL A 144 -4.90 1.00 -6.06
C VAL A 144 -3.65 0.24 -6.50
N VAL A 145 -2.68 0.13 -5.62
CA VAL A 145 -1.42 -0.59 -5.80
C VAL A 145 -1.39 -1.77 -4.83
N VAL A 146 -1.05 -2.95 -5.33
CA VAL A 146 -1.05 -4.20 -4.56
C VAL A 146 0.24 -4.97 -4.79
N CYS A 147 0.68 -5.77 -3.82
CA CYS A 147 1.82 -6.67 -4.04
C CYS A 147 1.40 -7.91 -4.84
N ALA A 148 2.32 -8.43 -5.65
CA ALA A 148 2.12 -9.69 -6.38
C ALA A 148 2.11 -10.92 -5.47
N GLY A 149 2.78 -10.84 -4.30
CA GLY A 149 3.01 -11.93 -3.36
C GLY A 149 4.41 -12.54 -3.45
N ASN A 150 4.73 -13.44 -2.53
CA ASN A 150 6.10 -13.87 -2.22
C ASN A 150 6.30 -15.41 -2.24
N ASP A 151 5.52 -16.13 -3.06
CA ASP A 151 5.48 -17.60 -3.08
C ASP A 151 5.99 -18.20 -4.40
N SER A 152 6.63 -17.41 -5.26
CA SER A 152 7.12 -17.83 -6.58
C SER A 152 6.05 -18.51 -7.45
N GLN A 153 4.81 -18.00 -7.40
CA GLN A 153 3.65 -18.56 -8.11
C GLN A 153 2.95 -17.53 -9.01
N ASP A 154 1.91 -17.96 -9.74
CA ASP A 154 1.09 -17.06 -10.56
C ASP A 154 0.29 -16.10 -9.66
N ALA A 155 0.55 -14.79 -9.78
CA ALA A 155 -0.13 -13.74 -9.03
C ALA A 155 -1.66 -13.72 -9.29
N CYS A 156 -2.12 -14.27 -10.42
CA CYS A 156 -3.54 -14.40 -10.71
C CYS A 156 -4.26 -15.40 -9.79
N ASP A 157 -3.56 -16.20 -9.00
CA ASP A 157 -4.14 -17.21 -8.11
C ASP A 157 -4.36 -16.73 -6.68
N ILE A 158 -4.01 -15.48 -6.36
CA ILE A 158 -4.21 -14.89 -5.03
C ILE A 158 -4.93 -13.54 -5.10
N SER A 159 -5.41 -13.07 -3.96
CA SER A 159 -5.96 -11.72 -3.82
C SER A 159 -5.14 -10.92 -2.81
N PRO A 160 -4.97 -9.61 -3.04
CA PRO A 160 -5.62 -8.80 -4.07
C PRO A 160 -4.94 -8.80 -5.46
N ALA A 161 -3.80 -9.47 -5.64
CA ALA A 161 -2.99 -9.41 -6.88
C ALA A 161 -3.75 -9.78 -8.17
N SER A 162 -4.78 -10.63 -8.10
CA SER A 162 -5.59 -11.04 -9.24
C SER A 162 -6.66 -10.03 -9.71
N GLU A 163 -6.82 -8.88 -9.05
CA GLU A 163 -7.74 -7.84 -9.50
C GLU A 163 -7.12 -6.96 -10.60
N LEU A 164 -7.59 -7.14 -11.83
CA LEU A 164 -6.98 -6.54 -13.03
C LEU A 164 -7.06 -5.00 -13.09
N SER A 165 -7.95 -4.36 -12.32
CA SER A 165 -8.00 -2.90 -12.25
C SER A 165 -6.94 -2.30 -11.31
N ALA A 166 -6.31 -3.12 -10.46
CA ALA A 166 -5.21 -2.70 -9.60
C ALA A 166 -3.87 -2.72 -10.34
N ILE A 167 -2.90 -1.98 -9.81
CA ILE A 167 -1.50 -2.07 -10.21
C ILE A 167 -0.83 -3.12 -9.33
N THR A 168 -0.62 -4.31 -9.87
CA THR A 168 0.08 -5.40 -9.17
C THR A 168 1.59 -5.25 -9.36
N VAL A 169 2.34 -5.33 -8.25
CA VAL A 169 3.78 -5.02 -8.21
C VAL A 169 4.57 -6.24 -7.73
N GLY A 170 5.42 -6.76 -8.62
CA GLY A 170 6.44 -7.77 -8.30
C GLY A 170 7.73 -7.14 -7.76
N ALA A 171 8.63 -7.98 -7.26
CA ALA A 171 9.89 -7.56 -6.63
C ALA A 171 11.11 -7.85 -7.52
N THR A 172 12.10 -6.95 -7.50
CA THR A 172 13.36 -7.10 -8.22
C THR A 172 14.58 -6.96 -7.30
N GLU A 173 15.66 -7.61 -7.69
CA GLU A 173 16.93 -7.63 -6.98
C GLU A 173 17.67 -6.31 -7.07
N LYS A 174 18.23 -5.89 -5.94
CA LYS A 174 19.06 -4.67 -5.85
C LYS A 174 20.25 -4.70 -6.81
N ASN A 175 20.81 -5.89 -7.09
CA ASN A 175 22.11 -6.05 -7.74
C ASN A 175 22.08 -6.68 -9.14
N SER A 176 20.93 -6.99 -9.73
CA SER A 176 20.88 -7.56 -11.08
C SER A 176 19.71 -7.11 -11.97
N ASP A 177 18.79 -6.26 -11.48
CA ASP A 177 17.49 -5.97 -12.13
C ASP A 177 16.65 -7.22 -12.44
N ALA A 178 17.08 -8.38 -11.93
CA ALA A 178 16.35 -9.64 -12.04
C ALA A 178 15.16 -9.62 -11.08
N ILE A 179 14.16 -10.43 -11.38
CA ILE A 179 13.10 -10.76 -10.41
C ILE A 179 13.73 -11.42 -9.16
N THR A 180 13.19 -11.13 -7.96
CA THR A 180 13.62 -11.84 -6.75
C THR A 180 13.08 -13.27 -6.78
N ASP A 181 13.81 -14.21 -6.15
CA ASP A 181 13.42 -15.64 -6.17
C ASP A 181 12.02 -15.90 -5.60
N PHE A 182 11.58 -15.07 -4.64
CA PHE A 182 10.28 -15.20 -4.00
C PHE A 182 9.13 -14.49 -4.75
N SER A 183 9.41 -13.52 -5.63
CA SER A 183 8.33 -12.73 -6.24
C SER A 183 7.37 -13.63 -7.01
N ASN A 184 6.08 -13.48 -6.76
CA ASN A 184 5.08 -13.96 -7.69
C ASN A 184 5.23 -13.23 -9.03
N PHE A 185 4.68 -13.85 -10.08
CA PHE A 185 4.78 -13.41 -11.46
C PHE A 185 3.49 -13.74 -12.21
N GLY A 186 3.36 -13.30 -13.46
CA GLY A 186 2.20 -13.68 -14.28
C GLY A 186 1.73 -12.54 -15.17
N LYS A 187 0.49 -12.70 -15.65
CA LYS A 187 -0.22 -11.68 -16.44
C LYS A 187 -0.98 -10.68 -15.56
N CYS A 188 -1.23 -11.09 -14.31
CA CYS A 188 -1.52 -10.21 -13.19
C CYS A 188 -0.15 -9.84 -12.59
#